data_AF-A0AAP4A5Z6-F1
#
_entry.id   AF-A0AAP4A5Z6-F1
#
_cell.length_a   1.000
_cell.length_b   1.000
_cell.length_c   1.000
_cell.angle_alpha   90.00
_cell.angle_beta   90.00
_cell.angle_gamma   90.00
#
_symmetry.space_group_name_H-M   'P 1'
#
loop_
_entity.id
_entity.type
_entity.pdbx_description
1 polymer ?
#
loop_
_entity_poly.entity_id
_entity_poly.type
_entity_poly.pdbx_seq_one_letter_code
_entity_poly.pdbx_strand_id
1 'polypeptide(L)'
;MVNSNDKIILDSKLGNIISKDGRDKVILLGSYYQSGSNFVENIEIVINSENDKKSIVTKVNYTGYNLELFLGDFDKDGLDEIMLRGAYGGSGGYEIASVYKYKNGSLEEIFSPEIFENKYTFKAKYLPRNLVEVISPQLEEKFIFHMNNKPKTYLDMIYEENGEVRKGVTPVISSINEAFPIKTVYSKENYLFIRQRVVGVSNADTIGYIESFISLEDDNITILNIGAFNFGEKYNKNLGEEVLGERGGFLKEDRNYPQWDDDYFKGDELKEKSSIDLSGVRCIKTMESSFIDFYKTYEEELSLNRGTNLMQNSKIIENRRESKFSRSQKKNNIPLNIANKFPIETEFLTLENLEHSNLLRIVDEGKESILIPYLLDKTPYLALLNKDYESYMLKHNFRGEGLTIKDLFILNLGKEVLVFIGFQVDTKLNKLHILKVKDGRLVKAFNENEYYYSKVFLENLNSDKEAELIIWINEIEEAYKIEIYSVKESGLKKTNKLDKYYYGKVVDYYKNLIENYGNKSIYSYYLALAYEKVREYRKAIAVIDDALEEEFPYPSVEKLKELRKNLKKLIK
;
A
#
# COMPACT_ATOMS: atom_id res chain seq x y z
N MET A 1 -28.23 -17.05 -4.91
CA MET A 1 -27.79 -17.55 -6.24
C MET A 1 -27.78 -16.38 -7.20
N VAL A 2 -26.61 -15.76 -7.40
CA VAL A 2 -26.42 -14.76 -8.46
C VAL A 2 -25.66 -15.46 -9.59
N ASN A 3 -26.19 -15.34 -10.81
CA ASN A 3 -25.58 -15.89 -12.02
C ASN A 3 -24.20 -15.26 -12.23
N SER A 4 -23.16 -16.08 -12.37
CA SER A 4 -21.76 -15.71 -12.62
C SER A 4 -21.50 -15.19 -14.06
N ASN A 5 -22.43 -14.45 -14.66
CA ASN A 5 -22.37 -14.04 -16.07
C ASN A 5 -22.52 -12.53 -16.32
N ASP A 6 -22.69 -11.70 -15.29
CA ASP A 6 -22.78 -10.25 -15.47
C ASP A 6 -21.37 -9.64 -15.56
N LYS A 7 -20.92 -9.37 -16.79
CA LYS A 7 -19.68 -8.63 -17.04
C LYS A 7 -19.76 -7.23 -16.46
N ILE A 8 -18.70 -6.80 -15.81
CA ILE A 8 -18.50 -5.46 -15.29
C ILE A 8 -17.44 -4.71 -16.09
N ILE A 9 -17.53 -3.38 -16.08
CA ILE A 9 -16.47 -2.51 -16.60
C ILE A 9 -15.41 -2.37 -15.51
N LEU A 10 -14.19 -2.80 -15.80
CA LEU A 10 -13.03 -2.68 -14.92
C LEU A 10 -12.32 -1.34 -15.11
N ASP A 11 -12.15 -0.91 -16.37
CA ASP A 11 -11.53 0.35 -16.75
C ASP A 11 -12.03 0.81 -18.13
N SER A 12 -11.86 2.08 -18.45
CA SER A 12 -12.09 2.59 -19.81
C SER A 12 -11.21 3.80 -20.12
N LYS A 13 -10.68 3.84 -21.34
CA LYS A 13 -9.80 4.90 -21.83
C LYS A 13 -10.25 5.40 -23.22
N LEU A 14 -9.77 6.58 -23.60
CA LEU A 14 -9.95 7.14 -24.94
C LEU A 14 -8.55 7.32 -25.55
N GLY A 15 -8.37 6.85 -26.78
CA GLY A 15 -7.10 6.96 -27.51
C GLY A 15 -7.29 6.78 -29.02
N ASN A 16 -6.24 7.06 -29.78
CA ASN A 16 -6.19 6.92 -31.23
C ASN A 16 -5.74 5.51 -31.62
N ILE A 17 -6.61 4.52 -31.47
CA ILE A 17 -6.30 3.09 -31.68
C ILE A 17 -6.37 2.72 -33.17
N ILE A 18 -7.42 3.15 -33.86
CA ILE A 18 -7.73 2.72 -35.23
C ILE A 18 -7.20 3.73 -36.25
N SER A 19 -7.19 5.01 -35.90
CA SER A 19 -6.73 6.09 -36.78
C SER A 19 -6.11 7.22 -35.95
N LYS A 20 -5.12 7.94 -36.52
CA LYS A 20 -4.34 8.98 -35.83
C LYS A 20 -5.18 10.14 -35.30
N ASP A 21 -6.29 10.45 -35.97
CA ASP A 21 -7.23 11.50 -35.58
C ASP A 21 -8.44 10.96 -34.82
N GLY A 22 -8.50 9.64 -34.59
CA GLY A 22 -9.61 8.94 -33.95
C GLY A 22 -9.65 9.14 -32.44
N ARG A 23 -10.85 9.10 -31.87
CA ARG A 23 -11.09 8.99 -30.41
C ARG A 23 -11.84 7.70 -30.12
N ASP A 24 -11.12 6.60 -30.19
CA ASP A 24 -11.67 5.28 -29.94
C ASP A 24 -11.79 5.05 -28.43
N LYS A 25 -12.95 4.59 -27.98
CA LYS A 25 -13.18 4.23 -26.57
C LYS A 25 -12.82 2.78 -26.34
N VAL A 26 -11.77 2.54 -25.56
CA VAL A 26 -11.35 1.22 -25.11
C VAL A 26 -11.98 0.94 -23.76
N ILE A 27 -12.64 -0.21 -23.62
CA ILE A 27 -13.33 -0.63 -22.40
C ILE A 27 -12.80 -2.01 -22.01
N LEU A 28 -12.31 -2.12 -20.78
CA LEU A 28 -11.93 -3.39 -20.20
C LEU A 28 -13.11 -3.98 -19.44
N LEU A 29 -13.51 -5.17 -19.81
CA LEU A 29 -14.59 -5.93 -19.19
C LEU A 29 -14.04 -7.17 -18.50
N GLY A 30 -14.75 -7.64 -17.47
CA GLY A 30 -14.50 -8.95 -16.86
C GLY A 30 -15.62 -9.35 -15.93
N SER A 31 -15.52 -10.54 -15.34
CA SER A 31 -16.48 -11.07 -14.37
C SER A 31 -15.75 -11.41 -13.08
N TYR A 32 -16.29 -11.01 -11.92
CA TYR A 32 -15.75 -11.50 -10.65
C TYR A 32 -15.95 -13.01 -10.56
N TYR A 33 -14.89 -13.72 -10.15
CA TYR A 33 -14.91 -15.19 -10.00
C TYR A 33 -16.05 -15.68 -9.11
N GLN A 34 -16.35 -14.93 -8.05
CA GLN A 34 -17.52 -15.14 -7.19
C GLN A 34 -17.94 -13.83 -6.54
N SER A 35 -19.16 -13.79 -6.00
CA SER A 35 -19.66 -12.63 -5.25
C SER A 35 -18.71 -12.30 -4.09
N GLY A 36 -18.33 -11.01 -3.97
CA GLY A 36 -17.40 -10.52 -2.96
C GLY A 36 -15.90 -10.74 -3.27
N SER A 37 -15.56 -11.43 -4.36
CA SER A 37 -14.17 -11.57 -4.81
C SER A 37 -13.70 -10.33 -5.55
N ASN A 38 -12.45 -9.91 -5.33
CA ASN A 38 -11.76 -8.93 -6.17
C ASN A 38 -10.97 -9.59 -7.32
N PHE A 39 -11.00 -10.92 -7.41
CA PHE A 39 -10.39 -11.68 -8.51
C PHE A 39 -11.33 -11.69 -9.71
N VAL A 40 -10.80 -11.31 -10.86
CA VAL A 40 -11.55 -11.14 -12.10
C VAL A 40 -11.11 -12.15 -13.14
N GLU A 41 -12.07 -12.74 -13.81
CA GLU A 41 -11.92 -13.68 -14.92
C GLU A 41 -12.72 -13.25 -16.15
N ASN A 42 -12.67 -14.03 -17.23
CA ASN A 42 -13.40 -13.78 -18.48
C ASN A 42 -13.15 -12.36 -19.05
N ILE A 43 -11.89 -11.94 -19.06
CA ILE A 43 -11.49 -10.58 -19.43
C ILE A 43 -11.66 -10.36 -20.93
N GLU A 44 -12.23 -9.21 -21.28
CA GLU A 44 -12.40 -8.76 -22.67
C GLU A 44 -11.97 -7.30 -22.82
N ILE A 45 -11.29 -6.99 -23.93
CA ILE A 45 -11.02 -5.63 -24.37
C ILE A 45 -12.00 -5.30 -25.49
N VAL A 46 -12.77 -4.23 -25.32
CA VAL A 46 -13.75 -3.74 -26.29
C VAL A 46 -13.31 -2.39 -26.83
N ILE A 47 -13.23 -2.25 -28.15
CA ILE A 47 -12.92 -0.98 -28.82
C ILE A 47 -14.18 -0.49 -29.54
N ASN A 48 -14.64 0.69 -29.15
CA ASN A 48 -15.74 1.39 -29.80
C ASN A 48 -15.18 2.59 -30.54
N SER A 49 -15.21 2.55 -31.88
CA SER A 49 -14.81 3.71 -32.67
C SER A 49 -15.89 4.79 -32.67
N GLU A 50 -15.49 6.06 -32.68
CA GLU A 50 -16.41 7.19 -32.85
C GLU A 50 -17.05 7.20 -34.25
N ASN A 51 -16.32 6.71 -35.26
CA ASN A 51 -16.71 6.75 -36.66
C ASN A 51 -17.40 5.47 -37.15
N ASP A 52 -17.32 4.38 -36.41
CA ASP A 52 -17.81 3.07 -36.82
C ASP A 52 -18.83 2.50 -35.83
N LYS A 53 -19.95 1.95 -36.34
CA LYS A 53 -21.05 1.49 -35.48
C LYS A 53 -20.79 0.12 -34.83
N LYS A 54 -19.70 -0.56 -35.21
CA LYS A 54 -19.39 -1.92 -34.76
C LYS A 54 -18.24 -1.90 -33.76
N SER A 55 -18.49 -2.43 -32.57
CA SER A 55 -17.47 -2.65 -31.54
C SER A 55 -16.59 -3.85 -31.91
N ILE A 56 -15.28 -3.71 -31.73
CA ILE A 56 -14.33 -4.84 -31.76
C ILE A 56 -14.25 -5.40 -30.34
N VAL A 57 -14.38 -6.72 -30.18
CA VAL A 57 -14.31 -7.40 -28.89
C VAL A 57 -13.24 -8.47 -28.95
N THR A 58 -12.21 -8.34 -28.12
CA THR A 58 -11.11 -9.30 -28.00
C THR A 58 -11.15 -9.94 -26.62
N LYS A 59 -11.23 -11.27 -26.57
CA LYS A 59 -11.01 -12.02 -25.33
C LYS A 59 -9.52 -12.17 -25.09
N VAL A 60 -9.09 -11.94 -23.86
CA VAL A 60 -7.69 -12.11 -23.46
C VAL A 60 -7.56 -13.29 -22.50
N ASN A 61 -6.41 -13.96 -22.51
CA ASN A 61 -6.18 -15.15 -21.70
C ASN A 61 -5.56 -14.82 -20.33
N TYR A 62 -6.12 -13.83 -19.65
CA TYR A 62 -5.66 -13.38 -18.33
C TYR A 62 -6.79 -13.44 -17.31
N THR A 63 -6.42 -13.66 -16.06
CA THR A 63 -7.28 -13.53 -14.87
C THR A 63 -6.43 -12.96 -13.74
N GLY A 64 -7.00 -12.10 -12.89
CA GLY A 64 -6.19 -11.35 -11.93
C GLY A 64 -6.93 -10.35 -11.07
N TYR A 65 -6.15 -9.51 -10.41
CA TYR A 65 -6.60 -8.43 -9.52
C TYR A 65 -6.15 -7.08 -10.07
N ASN A 66 -6.88 -6.02 -9.72
CA ASN A 66 -6.50 -4.62 -10.02
C ASN A 66 -6.15 -4.40 -11.50
N LEU A 67 -6.98 -4.93 -12.41
CA LEU A 67 -6.75 -4.86 -13.84
C LEU A 67 -7.08 -3.46 -14.37
N GLU A 68 -6.17 -2.89 -15.15
CA GLU A 68 -6.29 -1.56 -15.74
C GLU A 68 -5.77 -1.53 -17.18
N LEU A 69 -6.15 -0.48 -17.91
CA LEU A 69 -5.65 -0.19 -19.24
C LEU A 69 -4.65 0.98 -19.20
N PHE A 70 -3.60 0.87 -19.99
CA PHE A 70 -2.78 1.99 -20.40
C PHE A 70 -2.78 2.09 -21.93
N LEU A 71 -2.99 3.28 -22.47
CA LEU A 71 -2.95 3.54 -23.90
C LEU A 71 -1.72 4.39 -24.22
N GLY A 72 -0.98 4.00 -25.24
CA GLY A 72 0.13 4.78 -25.72
C GLY A 72 0.79 4.18 -26.96
N ASP A 73 1.37 5.03 -27.79
CA ASP A 73 2.22 4.68 -28.93
C ASP A 73 3.50 3.98 -28.45
N PHE A 74 3.48 2.65 -28.40
CA PHE A 74 4.63 1.82 -28.07
C PHE A 74 5.42 1.51 -29.34
N ASP A 75 4.74 1.19 -30.45
CA ASP A 75 5.32 0.77 -31.73
C ASP A 75 5.90 1.92 -32.58
N LYS A 76 5.70 3.17 -32.16
CA LYS A 76 6.21 4.38 -32.83
C LYS A 76 5.58 4.65 -34.20
N ASP A 77 4.41 4.08 -34.47
CA ASP A 77 3.67 4.31 -35.71
C ASP A 77 2.70 5.52 -35.61
N GLY A 78 2.54 6.07 -34.40
CA GLY A 78 1.68 7.19 -34.08
C GLY A 78 0.23 6.81 -33.76
N LEU A 79 -0.08 5.53 -33.60
CA LEU A 79 -1.33 5.02 -33.02
C LEU A 79 -1.06 4.56 -31.58
N ASP A 80 -2.10 4.55 -30.74
CA ASP A 80 -1.98 4.03 -29.39
C ASP A 80 -2.15 2.50 -29.38
N GLU A 81 -1.18 1.76 -28.85
CA GLU A 81 -1.38 0.37 -28.45
C GLU A 81 -2.08 0.29 -27.08
N ILE A 82 -2.70 -0.86 -26.82
CA ILE A 82 -3.46 -1.13 -25.61
C ILE A 82 -2.64 -2.03 -24.69
N MET A 83 -2.11 -1.48 -23.60
CA MET A 83 -1.50 -2.28 -22.54
C MET A 83 -2.55 -2.69 -21.51
N LEU A 84 -2.75 -3.99 -21.34
CA LEU A 84 -3.47 -4.57 -20.20
C LEU A 84 -2.46 -4.87 -19.10
N ARG A 85 -2.73 -4.39 -17.89
CA ARG A 85 -1.92 -4.70 -16.72
C ARG A 85 -2.71 -4.95 -15.45
N GLY A 86 -2.08 -5.62 -14.49
CA GLY A 86 -2.67 -5.94 -13.19
C GLY A 86 -1.87 -7.02 -12.46
N ALA A 87 -2.38 -7.56 -11.36
CA ALA A 87 -1.69 -8.62 -10.62
C ALA A 87 -2.28 -9.99 -10.95
N TYR A 88 -1.43 -10.97 -11.30
CA TYR A 88 -1.87 -12.37 -11.47
C TYR A 88 -2.36 -12.98 -10.14
N GLY A 89 -1.80 -12.52 -9.01
CA GLY A 89 -2.03 -13.07 -7.68
C GLY A 89 -1.03 -14.16 -7.27
N GLY A 90 -1.16 -14.65 -6.03
CA GLY A 90 -0.26 -15.66 -5.45
C GLY A 90 1.03 -15.10 -4.85
N SER A 91 1.85 -15.98 -4.25
CA SER A 91 3.07 -15.58 -3.51
C SER A 91 4.24 -15.15 -4.41
N GLY A 92 4.15 -15.41 -5.71
CA GLY A 92 5.17 -15.01 -6.69
C GLY A 92 5.14 -13.54 -7.07
N GLY A 93 4.03 -12.84 -6.81
CA GLY A 93 3.88 -11.41 -7.10
C GLY A 93 4.05 -11.09 -8.59
N TYR A 94 3.56 -11.95 -9.49
CA TYR A 94 3.69 -11.76 -10.94
C TYR A 94 2.73 -10.70 -11.45
N GLU A 95 3.18 -9.88 -12.41
CA GLU A 95 2.35 -8.88 -13.07
C GLU A 95 1.78 -9.44 -14.37
N ILE A 96 0.51 -9.15 -14.63
CA ILE A 96 -0.07 -9.22 -15.98
C ILE A 96 0.44 -7.98 -16.70
N ALA A 97 1.13 -8.15 -17.83
CA ALA A 97 1.68 -7.04 -18.59
C ALA A 97 1.70 -7.37 -20.08
N SER A 98 0.59 -7.10 -20.76
CA SER A 98 0.43 -7.41 -22.18
C SER A 98 0.14 -6.18 -23.00
N VAL A 99 0.81 -6.03 -24.13
CA VAL A 99 0.57 -4.93 -25.08
C VAL A 99 -0.06 -5.50 -26.34
N TYR A 100 -1.17 -4.91 -26.74
CA TYR A 100 -1.95 -5.28 -27.91
C TYR A 100 -1.95 -4.18 -28.95
N LYS A 101 -1.68 -4.55 -30.20
CA LYS A 101 -1.73 -3.68 -31.36
C LYS A 101 -2.96 -3.95 -32.19
N TYR A 102 -3.63 -2.90 -32.64
CA TYR A 102 -4.75 -3.03 -33.56
C TYR A 102 -4.25 -3.24 -34.99
N LYS A 103 -4.63 -4.36 -35.61
CA LYS A 103 -4.26 -4.70 -36.99
C LYS A 103 -5.42 -5.40 -37.68
N ASN A 104 -5.82 -4.86 -38.83
CA ASN A 104 -6.82 -5.48 -39.72
C ASN A 104 -8.14 -5.92 -39.05
N GLY A 105 -8.64 -5.16 -38.07
CA GLY A 105 -9.91 -5.47 -37.40
C GLY A 105 -9.80 -6.36 -36.16
N SER A 106 -8.59 -6.71 -35.72
CA SER A 106 -8.32 -7.50 -34.52
C SER A 106 -7.20 -6.90 -33.68
N LEU A 107 -7.09 -7.34 -32.42
CA LEU A 107 -5.94 -7.06 -31.56
C LEU A 107 -4.95 -8.21 -31.62
N GLU A 108 -3.70 -7.90 -31.94
CA GLU A 108 -2.56 -8.82 -31.90
C GLU A 108 -1.73 -8.52 -30.64
N GLU A 109 -1.40 -9.54 -29.84
CA GLU A 109 -0.51 -9.38 -28.68
C GLU A 109 0.94 -9.27 -29.15
N ILE A 110 1.55 -8.10 -28.99
CA ILE A 110 2.93 -7.81 -29.45
C ILE A 110 3.95 -7.90 -28.30
N PHE A 111 3.47 -7.87 -27.06
CA PHE A 111 4.29 -8.09 -25.87
C PHE A 111 3.46 -8.79 -24.79
N SER A 112 4.09 -9.73 -24.09
CA SER A 112 3.60 -10.35 -22.86
C SER A 112 4.80 -10.92 -22.08
N PRO A 113 4.65 -11.29 -20.80
CA PRO A 113 5.73 -11.96 -20.07
C PRO A 113 6.22 -13.22 -20.79
N GLU A 114 5.30 -14.01 -21.36
CA GLU A 114 5.63 -15.21 -22.13
C GLU A 114 6.42 -14.87 -23.40
N ILE A 115 5.99 -13.88 -24.19
CA ILE A 115 6.70 -13.47 -25.41
C ILE A 115 8.11 -12.97 -25.06
N PHE A 116 8.23 -12.18 -23.99
CA PHE A 116 9.52 -11.67 -23.52
C PHE A 116 10.46 -12.80 -23.08
N GLU A 117 10.00 -13.73 -22.25
CA GLU A 117 10.81 -14.82 -21.69
C GLU A 117 11.22 -15.86 -22.75
N ASN A 118 10.38 -16.06 -23.77
CA ASN A 118 10.72 -16.87 -24.93
C ASN A 118 11.85 -16.25 -25.75
N LYS A 119 11.95 -14.92 -25.80
CA LYS A 119 13.01 -14.22 -26.51
C LYS A 119 14.28 -14.07 -25.68
N TYR A 120 14.14 -13.67 -24.42
CA TYR A 120 15.25 -13.38 -23.50
C TYR A 120 15.16 -14.28 -22.27
N THR A 121 15.98 -15.33 -22.26
CA THR A 121 16.03 -16.26 -21.13
C THR A 121 17.16 -15.86 -20.18
N PHE A 122 16.84 -15.81 -18.89
CA PHE A 122 17.84 -15.62 -17.84
C PHE A 122 18.00 -16.88 -17.02
N LYS A 123 19.25 -17.23 -16.70
CA LYS A 123 19.58 -18.39 -15.87
C LYS A 123 20.45 -17.95 -14.70
N ALA A 124 20.15 -18.45 -13.52
CA ALA A 124 20.88 -18.12 -12.30
C ALA A 124 21.59 -19.35 -11.72
N LYS A 125 22.74 -19.15 -11.08
CA LYS A 125 23.41 -20.16 -10.25
C LYS A 125 24.12 -19.52 -9.07
N TYR A 126 24.17 -20.24 -7.96
CA TYR A 126 25.04 -19.86 -6.85
C TYR A 126 26.50 -20.11 -7.21
N LEU A 127 27.36 -19.22 -6.74
CA LEU A 127 28.81 -19.31 -6.80
C LEU A 127 29.39 -19.26 -5.39
N PRO A 128 30.60 -19.81 -5.15
CA PRO A 128 31.29 -19.67 -3.87
C PRO A 128 31.43 -18.20 -3.42
N ARG A 129 31.65 -18.00 -2.13
CA ARG A 129 31.85 -16.66 -1.52
C ARG A 129 30.60 -15.75 -1.58
N ASN A 130 29.43 -16.31 -1.33
CA ASN A 130 28.15 -15.57 -1.24
C ASN A 130 27.78 -14.84 -2.53
N LEU A 131 28.09 -15.43 -3.69
CA LEU A 131 27.82 -14.83 -4.99
C LEU A 131 26.70 -15.57 -5.71
N VAL A 132 25.95 -14.84 -6.53
CA VAL A 132 25.00 -15.40 -7.50
C VAL A 132 25.34 -14.85 -8.87
N GLU A 133 25.48 -15.74 -9.84
CA GLU A 133 25.65 -15.38 -11.23
C GLU A 133 24.32 -15.51 -11.95
N VAL A 134 23.97 -14.48 -12.72
CA VAL A 134 22.84 -14.49 -13.65
C VAL A 134 23.38 -14.24 -15.06
N ILE A 135 23.04 -15.10 -16.00
CA ILE A 135 23.44 -14.97 -17.41
C ILE A 135 22.22 -14.85 -18.31
N SER A 136 22.36 -14.07 -19.37
CA SER A 136 21.47 -14.08 -20.53
C SER A 136 22.27 -14.46 -21.77
N PRO A 137 22.18 -15.72 -22.24
CA PRO A 137 22.93 -16.16 -23.42
C PRO A 137 22.62 -15.33 -24.67
N GLN A 138 21.37 -14.90 -24.83
CA GLN A 138 20.92 -14.13 -26.00
C GLN A 138 21.49 -12.71 -26.03
N LEU A 139 21.77 -12.13 -24.87
CA LEU A 139 22.36 -10.79 -24.75
C LEU A 139 23.88 -10.82 -24.61
N GLU A 140 24.47 -12.00 -24.43
CA GLU A 140 25.87 -12.17 -24.03
C GLU A 140 26.22 -11.44 -22.72
N GLU A 141 25.22 -11.23 -21.86
CA GLU A 141 25.34 -10.48 -20.61
C GLU A 141 25.48 -11.38 -19.38
N LYS A 142 26.23 -10.88 -18.39
CA LYS A 142 26.45 -11.55 -17.11
C LYS A 142 26.41 -10.57 -15.95
N PHE A 143 25.60 -10.90 -14.96
CA PHE A 143 25.45 -10.14 -13.72
C PHE A 143 25.91 -10.96 -12.52
N ILE A 144 26.54 -10.29 -11.56
CA ILE A 144 26.96 -10.88 -10.30
C ILE A 144 26.28 -10.15 -9.15
N PHE A 145 25.52 -10.91 -8.34
CA PHE A 145 24.91 -10.43 -7.12
C PHE A 145 25.71 -10.89 -5.90
N HIS A 146 25.84 -10.02 -4.92
CA HIS A 146 26.47 -10.30 -3.64
C HIS A 146 25.38 -10.52 -2.58
N MET A 147 25.51 -11.61 -1.82
CA MET A 147 24.60 -11.97 -0.73
C MET A 147 25.23 -11.74 0.65
N ASN A 148 26.22 -10.85 0.76
CA ASN A 148 26.94 -10.59 2.01
C ASN A 148 26.03 -10.06 3.13
N ASN A 149 24.94 -9.40 2.75
CA ASN A 149 23.92 -8.88 3.66
C ASN A 149 22.96 -9.97 4.19
N LYS A 150 23.02 -11.21 3.68
CA LYS A 150 22.15 -12.31 4.13
C LYS A 150 22.71 -12.93 5.41
N PRO A 151 21.85 -13.33 6.37
CA PRO A 151 22.30 -13.90 7.64
C PRO A 151 23.01 -15.24 7.41
N LYS A 152 23.92 -15.60 8.32
CA LYS A 152 24.67 -16.88 8.23
C LYS A 152 23.74 -18.09 8.10
N THR A 153 22.65 -18.13 8.86
CA THR A 153 21.65 -19.22 8.78
C THR A 153 21.02 -19.37 7.39
N TYR A 154 20.91 -18.28 6.63
CA TYR A 154 20.47 -18.32 5.23
C TYR A 154 21.58 -18.87 4.33
N LEU A 155 22.80 -18.38 4.49
CA LEU A 155 23.96 -18.83 3.70
C LEU A 155 24.25 -20.33 3.93
N ASP A 156 24.05 -20.83 5.15
CA ASP A 156 24.22 -22.25 5.50
C ASP A 156 23.22 -23.18 4.74
N MET A 157 22.10 -22.65 4.23
CA MET A 157 21.19 -23.39 3.34
C MET A 157 21.72 -23.52 1.91
N ILE A 158 22.66 -22.67 1.50
CA ILE A 158 23.21 -22.60 0.15
C ILE A 158 24.62 -23.20 0.10
N TYR A 159 25.40 -23.04 1.17
CA TYR A 159 26.80 -23.42 1.21
C TYR A 159 27.07 -24.53 2.25
N GLU A 160 28.00 -25.42 1.92
CA GLU A 160 28.62 -26.35 2.86
C GLU A 160 29.63 -25.62 3.76
N GLU A 161 30.07 -26.25 4.85
CA GLU A 161 31.05 -25.65 5.79
C GLU A 161 32.39 -25.27 5.11
N ASN A 162 32.75 -25.95 4.02
CA ASN A 162 33.94 -25.66 3.22
C ASN A 162 33.77 -24.48 2.25
N GLY A 163 32.58 -23.87 2.18
CA GLY A 163 32.25 -22.74 1.31
C GLY A 163 31.82 -23.11 -0.11
N GLU A 164 31.70 -24.40 -0.43
CA GLU A 164 31.15 -24.89 -1.69
C GLU A 164 29.63 -24.83 -1.72
N VAL A 165 29.03 -24.68 -2.90
CA VAL A 165 27.57 -24.65 -3.06
C VAL A 165 27.00 -26.06 -2.86
N ARG A 166 25.96 -26.19 -2.03
CA ARG A 166 25.23 -27.44 -1.79
C ARG A 166 24.62 -27.98 -3.08
N LYS A 167 24.65 -29.30 -3.24
CA LYS A 167 24.09 -29.97 -4.43
C LYS A 167 22.56 -29.83 -4.47
N GLY A 168 22.03 -29.40 -5.61
CA GLY A 168 20.58 -29.29 -5.85
C GLY A 168 19.96 -27.94 -5.45
N VAL A 169 20.75 -27.02 -4.89
CA VAL A 169 20.28 -25.67 -4.56
C VAL A 169 20.59 -24.73 -5.75
N THR A 170 19.55 -24.14 -6.33
CA THR A 170 19.67 -23.25 -7.49
C THR A 170 18.76 -22.02 -7.32
N PRO A 171 19.25 -20.80 -7.56
CA PRO A 171 18.39 -19.64 -7.65
C PRO A 171 17.58 -19.70 -8.94
N VAL A 172 16.46 -18.98 -8.97
CA VAL A 172 15.54 -18.95 -10.11
C VAL A 172 15.32 -17.50 -10.52
N ILE A 173 15.22 -17.24 -11.83
CA ILE A 173 14.73 -15.95 -12.32
C ILE A 173 13.22 -16.07 -12.46
N SER A 174 12.50 -15.17 -11.81
CA SER A 174 11.05 -15.14 -11.85
C SER A 174 10.55 -14.72 -13.24
N SER A 175 9.25 -14.91 -13.47
CA SER A 175 8.55 -14.14 -14.50
C SER A 175 8.55 -12.64 -14.16
N ILE A 176 8.02 -11.81 -15.06
CA ILE A 176 7.91 -10.36 -14.86
C ILE A 176 7.08 -10.08 -13.60
N ASN A 177 7.70 -9.36 -12.66
CA ASN A 177 7.10 -8.95 -11.40
C ASN A 177 6.60 -7.51 -11.44
N GLU A 178 7.27 -6.65 -12.20
CA GLU A 178 6.89 -5.26 -12.38
C GLU A 178 7.05 -4.88 -13.86
N ALA A 179 6.10 -4.15 -14.44
CA ALA A 179 6.11 -3.65 -15.81
C ALA A 179 5.48 -2.26 -15.87
N PHE A 180 6.32 -1.25 -16.14
CA PHE A 180 5.92 0.14 -16.15
C PHE A 180 5.97 0.72 -17.57
N PRO A 181 4.88 1.28 -18.09
CA PRO A 181 4.94 2.13 -19.27
C PRO A 181 5.67 3.44 -18.92
N ILE A 182 6.72 3.76 -19.68
CA ILE A 182 7.54 4.97 -19.50
C ILE A 182 7.48 5.82 -20.76
N LYS A 183 7.13 7.08 -20.59
CA LYS A 183 7.29 8.12 -21.61
C LYS A 183 8.47 9.01 -21.24
N THR A 184 9.42 9.20 -22.16
CA THR A 184 10.58 10.06 -21.91
C THR A 184 10.25 11.53 -22.21
N VAL A 185 11.02 12.46 -21.63
CA VAL A 185 10.77 13.91 -21.77
C VAL A 185 10.89 14.40 -23.22
N TYR A 186 11.71 13.72 -24.02
CA TYR A 186 12.05 14.15 -25.39
C TYR A 186 11.35 13.35 -26.48
N SER A 187 10.66 12.26 -26.12
CA SER A 187 9.96 11.40 -27.08
C SER A 187 8.46 11.38 -26.83
N LYS A 188 7.69 11.28 -27.91
CA LYS A 188 6.26 11.02 -27.82
C LYS A 188 5.94 9.54 -27.59
N GLU A 189 6.94 8.69 -27.80
CA GLU A 189 6.91 7.23 -27.75
C GLU A 189 6.86 6.70 -26.30
N ASN A 190 6.33 5.49 -26.16
CA ASN A 190 6.28 4.76 -24.90
C ASN A 190 7.24 3.57 -24.93
N TYR A 191 7.91 3.37 -23.80
CA TYR A 191 8.83 2.27 -23.54
C TYR A 191 8.29 1.42 -22.39
N LEU A 192 8.83 0.23 -22.21
CA LEU A 192 8.54 -0.61 -21.04
C LEU A 192 9.77 -0.72 -20.16
N PHE A 193 9.61 -0.46 -18.87
CA PHE A 193 10.59 -0.83 -17.86
C PHE A 193 10.07 -2.01 -17.07
N ILE A 194 10.75 -3.15 -17.15
CA ILE A 194 10.34 -4.37 -16.49
C ILE A 194 11.34 -4.82 -15.44
N ARG A 195 10.86 -5.50 -14.40
CA ARG A 195 11.68 -6.16 -13.39
C ARG A 195 11.34 -7.63 -13.24
N GLN A 196 12.40 -8.44 -13.19
CA GLN A 196 12.35 -9.84 -12.80
C GLN A 196 13.19 -10.03 -11.54
N ARG A 197 12.67 -10.74 -10.55
CA ARG A 197 13.39 -11.08 -9.33
C ARG A 197 14.43 -12.17 -9.59
N VAL A 198 15.58 -12.02 -8.96
CA VAL A 198 16.50 -13.13 -8.69
C VAL A 198 16.04 -13.76 -7.38
N VAL A 199 15.38 -14.91 -7.48
CA VAL A 199 14.77 -15.64 -6.37
C VAL A 199 15.78 -16.60 -5.78
N GLY A 200 15.92 -16.59 -4.45
CA GLY A 200 16.87 -17.43 -3.74
C GLY A 200 16.29 -18.78 -3.31
N VAL A 201 16.52 -19.18 -2.06
CA VAL A 201 16.15 -20.52 -1.57
C VAL A 201 14.64 -20.73 -1.42
N SER A 202 13.85 -19.66 -1.45
CA SER A 202 12.39 -19.72 -1.41
C SER A 202 11.78 -18.64 -2.29
N ASN A 203 10.54 -18.83 -2.76
CA ASN A 203 9.86 -17.86 -3.63
C ASN A 203 9.66 -16.47 -2.99
N ALA A 204 9.61 -16.40 -1.66
CA ALA A 204 9.51 -15.15 -0.91
C ALA A 204 10.85 -14.41 -0.80
N ASP A 205 11.97 -15.09 -1.07
CA ASP A 205 13.29 -14.52 -0.95
C ASP A 205 13.77 -13.91 -2.26
N THR A 206 13.99 -12.60 -2.22
CA THR A 206 14.55 -11.84 -3.34
C THR A 206 15.99 -11.48 -3.02
N ILE A 207 16.91 -11.92 -3.89
CA ILE A 207 18.33 -11.57 -3.84
C ILE A 207 18.56 -10.20 -4.48
N GLY A 208 17.83 -9.91 -5.56
CA GLY A 208 17.89 -8.66 -6.31
C GLY A 208 16.96 -8.70 -7.51
N TYR A 209 17.12 -7.75 -8.44
CA TYR A 209 16.33 -7.69 -9.66
C TYR A 209 17.22 -7.60 -10.89
N ILE A 210 16.75 -8.20 -11.99
CA ILE A 210 17.15 -7.83 -13.34
C ILE A 210 16.14 -6.79 -13.83
N GLU A 211 16.63 -5.63 -14.23
CA GLU A 211 15.84 -4.51 -14.70
C GLU A 211 16.10 -4.32 -16.20
N SER A 212 15.07 -4.40 -17.03
CA SER A 212 15.19 -4.23 -18.49
C SER A 212 14.36 -3.05 -18.96
N PHE A 213 14.99 -2.13 -19.68
CA PHE A 213 14.34 -1.03 -20.38
C PHE A 213 14.18 -1.40 -21.86
N ILE A 214 12.95 -1.45 -22.34
CA ILE A 214 12.53 -2.13 -23.57
C ILE A 214 11.84 -1.15 -24.52
N SER A 215 12.20 -1.22 -25.80
CA SER A 215 11.45 -0.65 -26.93
C SER A 215 10.65 -1.76 -27.60
N LEU A 216 9.41 -1.44 -27.98
CA LEU A 216 8.62 -2.25 -28.90
C LEU A 216 8.64 -1.46 -30.21
N GLU A 217 9.30 -1.93 -31.26
CA GLU A 217 9.34 -1.20 -32.53
C GLU A 217 9.21 -2.21 -33.67
N ASP A 218 8.32 -1.95 -34.61
CA ASP A 218 7.93 -2.87 -35.69
C ASP A 218 7.56 -4.27 -35.16
N ASP A 219 6.72 -4.32 -34.12
CA ASP A 219 6.31 -5.55 -33.40
C ASP A 219 7.51 -6.32 -32.79
N ASN A 220 8.71 -5.71 -32.68
CA ASN A 220 9.92 -6.35 -32.19
C ASN A 220 10.34 -5.81 -30.80
N ILE A 221 10.57 -6.72 -29.86
CA ILE A 221 11.03 -6.40 -28.50
C ILE A 221 12.55 -6.18 -28.50
N THR A 222 13.03 -4.97 -28.19
CA THR A 222 14.46 -4.66 -28.07
C THR A 222 14.78 -4.14 -26.68
N ILE A 223 15.72 -4.79 -25.99
CA ILE A 223 16.25 -4.28 -24.71
C ILE A 223 17.26 -3.17 -25.02
N LEU A 224 16.92 -1.94 -24.65
CA LEU A 224 17.76 -0.75 -24.83
C LEU A 224 18.83 -0.64 -23.72
N ASN A 225 18.46 -1.01 -22.51
CA ASN A 225 19.36 -1.03 -21.36
C ASN A 225 18.93 -2.15 -20.40
N ILE A 226 19.90 -2.82 -19.81
CA ILE A 226 19.69 -3.85 -18.80
C ILE A 226 20.64 -3.65 -17.64
N GLY A 227 20.13 -3.81 -16.43
CA GLY A 227 20.88 -3.66 -15.20
C GLY A 227 20.53 -4.73 -14.18
N ALA A 228 21.43 -4.90 -13.21
CA ALA A 228 21.19 -5.71 -12.02
C ALA A 228 21.10 -4.80 -10.80
N PHE A 229 19.97 -4.87 -10.10
CA PHE A 229 19.77 -4.18 -8.83
C PHE A 229 20.04 -5.14 -7.67
N ASN A 230 21.03 -4.83 -6.85
CA ASN A 230 21.31 -5.53 -5.61
C ASN A 230 21.02 -4.62 -4.41
N PHE A 231 20.43 -5.17 -3.34
CA PHE A 231 20.10 -4.39 -2.15
C PHE A 231 21.38 -3.99 -1.39
N GLY A 232 21.54 -2.69 -1.15
CA GLY A 232 22.60 -2.18 -0.28
C GLY A 232 22.39 -2.54 1.20
N GLU A 233 23.44 -2.41 1.99
CA GLU A 233 23.36 -2.52 3.45
C GLU A 233 22.95 -1.20 4.08
N LYS A 234 21.97 -1.23 4.98
CA LYS A 234 21.59 -0.05 5.76
C LYS A 234 22.64 0.18 6.84
N TYR A 235 23.37 1.29 6.74
CA TYR A 235 24.36 1.68 7.76
C TYR A 235 23.71 1.73 9.14
N ASN A 236 24.21 0.91 10.06
CA ASN A 236 23.71 0.85 11.43
C ASN A 236 24.70 1.54 12.36
N LYS A 237 24.34 2.74 12.83
CA LYS A 237 25.21 3.64 13.62
C LYS A 237 25.71 3.00 14.93
N ASN A 238 25.01 1.97 15.43
CA ASN A 238 25.36 1.25 16.67
C ASN A 238 26.38 0.11 16.47
N LEU A 239 26.81 -0.17 15.23
CA LEU A 239 27.88 -1.12 14.90
C LEU A 239 29.21 -0.41 14.57
N GLY A 240 29.22 0.94 14.55
CA GLY A 240 30.35 1.75 14.11
C GLY A 240 31.53 1.84 15.07
N GLU A 241 31.44 1.31 16.29
CA GLU A 241 32.55 1.31 17.24
C GLU A 241 33.45 0.05 17.16
N GLU A 242 33.00 -1.04 16.53
CA GLU A 242 33.80 -2.28 16.46
C GLU A 242 34.55 -2.49 15.12
N VAL A 243 34.31 -1.67 14.09
CA VAL A 243 34.93 -1.87 12.76
C VAL A 243 35.57 -0.59 12.23
N LEU A 244 36.53 -0.03 12.98
CA LEU A 244 37.58 0.81 12.40
C LEU A 244 38.92 0.46 13.05
N GLY A 245 39.43 -0.72 12.68
CA GLY A 245 40.84 -1.02 12.80
C GLY A 245 41.67 -0.07 11.94
N GLU A 246 42.73 0.44 12.55
CA GLU A 246 43.81 1.26 12.03
C GLU A 246 43.97 1.31 10.50
N ARG A 247 43.66 2.49 9.92
CA ARG A 247 44.38 3.23 8.85
C ARG A 247 43.38 3.91 7.90
N GLY A 248 43.29 5.24 8.01
CA GLY A 248 42.63 6.08 7.01
C GLY A 248 42.34 7.46 7.56
N GLY A 249 43.22 8.42 7.28
CA GLY A 249 43.16 9.78 7.82
C GLY A 249 41.90 10.55 7.41
N PHE A 250 41.45 11.39 8.33
CA PHE A 250 40.44 12.42 8.10
C PHE A 250 40.92 13.45 7.07
N LEU A 251 40.11 13.69 6.04
CA LEU A 251 40.09 14.97 5.34
C LEU A 251 38.67 15.54 5.45
N LYS A 252 38.52 16.57 6.28
CA LYS A 252 37.37 17.48 6.27
C LYS A 252 37.61 18.48 5.12
N GLU A 253 36.71 18.51 4.14
CA GLU A 253 36.53 19.69 3.30
C GLU A 253 35.30 20.46 3.78
N ASP A 254 35.55 21.63 4.35
CA ASP A 254 34.55 22.65 4.60
C ASP A 254 34.11 23.28 3.27
N ARG A 255 32.80 23.32 3.00
CA ARG A 255 32.24 24.23 2.00
C ARG A 255 31.04 24.99 2.55
N ASN A 256 31.30 26.27 2.79
CA ASN A 256 30.36 27.33 3.13
C ASN A 256 29.25 27.48 2.09
N TYR A 257 28.02 27.66 2.56
CA TYR A 257 26.97 28.40 1.85
C TYR A 257 26.54 29.60 2.70
N PRO A 258 26.16 30.75 2.10
CA PRO A 258 26.04 32.03 2.80
C PRO A 258 24.73 32.13 3.61
N GLN A 259 24.85 32.66 4.83
CA GLN A 259 23.74 33.17 5.65
C GLN A 259 23.17 34.45 5.04
N TRP A 260 21.83 34.57 5.01
CA TRP A 260 21.14 35.84 4.83
C TRP A 260 20.36 36.12 6.13
N ASP A 261 20.63 37.30 6.71
CA ASP A 261 20.11 37.77 7.99
C ASP A 261 18.63 38.17 7.93
N ASP A 262 17.94 37.90 9.04
CA ASP A 262 16.63 38.43 9.42
C ASP A 262 16.73 39.95 9.69
N ASP A 263 15.72 40.72 9.28
CA ASP A 263 15.09 41.74 10.14
C ASP A 263 13.91 42.46 9.45
N TYR A 264 12.98 42.96 10.27
CA TYR A 264 11.83 43.85 10.00
C TYR A 264 10.45 43.20 9.72
N PHE A 265 9.69 42.89 10.78
CA PHE A 265 8.73 43.82 11.41
C PHE A 265 7.98 43.15 12.58
N LYS A 266 8.03 43.81 13.75
CA LYS A 266 7.22 43.55 14.94
C LYS A 266 5.82 44.14 14.77
N GLY A 267 4.80 43.50 15.35
CA GLY A 267 3.45 44.04 15.50
C GLY A 267 2.71 43.37 16.67
N ASP A 268 2.20 44.20 17.59
CA ASP A 268 1.83 43.94 18.99
C ASP A 268 0.67 42.97 19.29
N GLU A 269 0.71 42.45 20.53
CA GLU A 269 -0.34 41.69 21.21
C GLU A 269 -1.63 42.50 21.42
N LEU A 270 -2.78 41.84 21.22
CA LEU A 270 -4.03 42.17 21.91
C LEU A 270 -4.69 40.89 22.43
N LYS A 271 -4.73 40.77 23.76
CA LYS A 271 -5.57 39.83 24.50
C LYS A 271 -6.99 40.37 24.56
N GLU A 272 -8.00 39.58 24.21
CA GLU A 272 -9.16 39.39 25.10
C GLU A 272 -9.99 38.15 24.76
N LYS A 273 -10.70 37.72 25.80
CA LYS A 273 -11.38 36.44 26.01
C LYS A 273 -12.66 36.32 25.18
N SER A 274 -12.97 35.11 24.71
CA SER A 274 -14.24 34.46 25.06
C SER A 274 -14.22 32.97 24.70
N SER A 275 -14.62 32.18 25.69
CA SER A 275 -14.87 30.75 25.68
C SER A 275 -15.73 30.28 24.50
N ILE A 276 -15.22 29.33 23.72
CA ILE A 276 -16.03 28.50 22.84
C ILE A 276 -15.77 27.03 23.16
N ASP A 277 -16.89 26.35 23.33
CA ASP A 277 -17.17 24.99 23.75
C ASP A 277 -16.36 23.92 22.98
N LEU A 278 -15.72 23.00 23.70
CA LEU A 278 -14.82 21.96 23.16
C LEU A 278 -15.56 20.70 22.68
N SER A 279 -16.82 20.81 22.26
CA SER A 279 -17.61 19.67 21.82
C SER A 279 -17.83 19.70 20.30
N GLY A 280 -16.94 19.06 19.55
CA GLY A 280 -17.35 18.44 18.29
C GLY A 280 -16.43 18.65 17.10
N VAL A 281 -15.35 17.88 17.03
CA VAL A 281 -14.96 17.12 15.83
C VAL A 281 -14.18 15.88 16.33
N ARG A 282 -14.85 14.73 16.47
CA ARG A 282 -14.20 13.43 16.75
C ARG A 282 -13.98 12.72 15.42
N CYS A 283 -12.76 12.74 14.88
CA CYS A 283 -12.32 11.73 13.91
C CYS A 283 -11.32 10.82 14.62
N ILE A 284 -11.86 9.92 15.45
CA ILE A 284 -11.09 8.93 16.20
C ILE A 284 -11.16 7.64 15.36
N LYS A 285 -10.07 7.28 14.68
CA LYS A 285 -9.97 5.99 13.97
C LYS A 285 -9.81 4.89 15.02
N THR A 286 -10.92 4.27 15.41
CA THR A 286 -10.92 3.18 16.40
C THR A 286 -10.82 1.83 15.70
N MET A 287 -10.28 0.84 16.40
CA MET A 287 -10.33 -0.55 15.96
C MET A 287 -11.77 -1.00 15.73
N GLU A 288 -12.75 -0.48 16.47
CA GLU A 288 -14.19 -0.74 16.29
C GLU A 288 -14.76 -0.15 15.00
N SER A 289 -14.29 1.02 14.55
CA SER A 289 -14.67 1.55 13.22
C SER A 289 -14.16 0.65 12.10
N SER A 290 -12.96 0.07 12.23
CA SER A 290 -12.48 -0.97 11.30
C SER A 290 -13.10 -2.37 11.53
N PHE A 291 -13.59 -2.66 12.74
CA PHE A 291 -14.22 -3.95 13.08
C PHE A 291 -15.65 -4.00 12.55
N ILE A 292 -16.39 -2.89 12.63
CA ILE A 292 -17.77 -2.82 12.12
C ILE A 292 -17.77 -2.93 10.59
N ASP A 293 -16.79 -2.37 9.87
CA ASP A 293 -16.74 -2.48 8.40
C ASP A 293 -16.20 -3.85 7.92
N PHE A 294 -15.29 -4.48 8.69
CA PHE A 294 -14.82 -5.84 8.36
C PHE A 294 -15.89 -6.91 8.63
N TYR A 295 -16.76 -6.74 9.65
CA TYR A 295 -17.80 -7.73 9.99
C TYR A 295 -19.22 -7.39 9.49
N LYS A 296 -19.57 -6.13 9.20
CA LYS A 296 -20.85 -5.83 8.50
C LYS A 296 -20.86 -6.36 7.07
N THR A 297 -19.70 -6.50 6.45
CA THR A 297 -19.61 -7.08 5.10
C THR A 297 -19.83 -8.60 5.11
N TYR A 298 -19.82 -9.25 6.28
CA TYR A 298 -19.97 -10.71 6.40
C TYR A 298 -21.27 -11.16 7.10
N GLU A 299 -21.87 -10.36 8.00
CA GLU A 299 -23.10 -10.76 8.70
C GLU A 299 -24.42 -10.43 7.97
N GLU A 300 -24.46 -9.51 7.00
CA GLU A 300 -25.71 -9.23 6.25
C GLU A 300 -26.05 -10.27 5.16
N GLU A 301 -25.22 -11.29 4.92
CA GLU A 301 -25.57 -12.41 4.01
C GLU A 301 -26.14 -13.66 4.71
N LEU A 302 -26.28 -13.66 6.04
CA LEU A 302 -26.73 -14.84 6.79
C LEU A 302 -27.74 -14.54 7.89
N SER A 303 -28.86 -13.88 7.55
CA SER A 303 -30.15 -14.13 8.22
C SER A 303 -31.30 -13.36 7.59
N LEU A 304 -32.11 -14.04 6.77
CA LEU A 304 -33.58 -13.91 6.69
C LEU A 304 -34.15 -14.81 5.58
N ASN A 305 -34.18 -16.12 5.85
CA ASN A 305 -35.14 -17.02 5.23
C ASN A 305 -35.89 -17.75 6.36
N ARG A 306 -36.93 -17.10 6.88
CA ARG A 306 -38.10 -17.77 7.46
C ARG A 306 -39.34 -17.06 6.94
N GLY A 307 -40.07 -17.74 6.06
CA GLY A 307 -41.25 -17.21 5.43
C GLY A 307 -42.43 -17.11 6.39
N THR A 308 -43.28 -16.10 6.19
CA THR A 308 -44.73 -16.27 5.95
C THR A 308 -45.38 -14.92 5.60
N ASN A 309 -46.03 -14.90 4.43
CA ASN A 309 -47.21 -14.13 4.02
C ASN A 309 -47.75 -13.00 4.94
N LEU A 310 -47.90 -11.78 4.40
CA LEU A 310 -49.19 -11.25 3.93
C LEU A 310 -49.07 -9.81 3.40
N MET A 311 -49.58 -9.66 2.19
CA MET A 311 -50.12 -8.45 1.53
C MET A 311 -50.50 -7.29 2.47
N GLN A 312 -49.74 -6.20 2.39
CA GLN A 312 -50.21 -4.80 2.30
C GLN A 312 -49.02 -3.87 2.56
N ASN A 313 -48.55 -3.20 1.50
CA ASN A 313 -48.01 -1.82 1.49
C ASN A 313 -47.20 -1.53 0.21
N SER A 314 -47.71 -2.01 -0.94
CA SER A 314 -47.21 -1.70 -2.28
C SER A 314 -47.48 -0.25 -2.73
N LYS A 315 -47.76 0.69 -1.82
CA LYS A 315 -47.99 2.11 -2.16
C LYS A 315 -47.14 3.12 -1.38
N ILE A 316 -46.22 2.68 -0.52
CA ILE A 316 -45.21 3.57 0.11
C ILE A 316 -43.82 3.42 -0.55
N ILE A 317 -43.65 2.42 -1.41
CA ILE A 317 -42.36 2.06 -2.01
C ILE A 317 -42.07 2.83 -3.30
N GLU A 318 -43.05 3.38 -4.01
CA GLU A 318 -42.80 4.14 -5.25
C GLU A 318 -42.17 5.53 -4.99
N ASN A 319 -42.49 6.21 -3.88
CA ASN A 319 -41.80 7.45 -3.49
C ASN A 319 -40.48 7.22 -2.71
N ARG A 320 -40.11 5.96 -2.41
CA ARG A 320 -38.80 5.60 -1.83
C ARG A 320 -37.86 4.90 -2.81
N ARG A 321 -38.35 4.50 -4.00
CA ARG A 321 -37.55 3.85 -5.04
C ARG A 321 -36.76 4.82 -5.92
N GLU A 322 -37.14 6.10 -5.94
CA GLU A 322 -36.30 7.15 -6.55
C GLU A 322 -35.15 7.64 -5.63
N SER A 323 -35.05 7.17 -4.38
CA SER A 323 -34.02 7.61 -3.43
C SER A 323 -33.11 6.49 -2.88
N LYS A 324 -33.13 5.28 -3.45
CA LYS A 324 -32.33 4.14 -2.93
C LYS A 324 -31.64 3.24 -3.97
N PHE A 325 -31.47 3.70 -5.21
CA PHE A 325 -30.53 3.09 -6.16
C PHE A 325 -29.61 4.14 -6.76
N SER A 326 -28.73 4.68 -5.90
CA SER A 326 -27.42 5.14 -6.35
C SER A 326 -26.38 4.33 -5.58
N ARG A 327 -25.81 3.29 -6.20
CA ARG A 327 -24.45 2.87 -5.83
C ARG A 327 -23.61 4.15 -5.92
N SER A 328 -23.09 4.62 -4.78
CA SER A 328 -22.25 5.81 -4.75
C SER A 328 -21.01 5.55 -5.61
N GLN A 329 -21.02 6.06 -6.84
CA GLN A 329 -19.78 6.61 -7.40
C GLN A 329 -19.16 7.45 -6.27
N LYS A 330 -17.90 7.21 -5.89
CA LYS A 330 -17.15 8.13 -5.02
C LYS A 330 -17.16 9.50 -5.72
N LYS A 331 -18.16 10.31 -5.42
CA LYS A 331 -18.28 11.66 -5.95
C LYS A 331 -17.32 12.52 -5.14
N ASN A 332 -16.35 13.13 -5.82
CA ASN A 332 -15.56 14.18 -5.23
C ASN A 332 -16.49 15.31 -4.79
N ASN A 333 -16.63 15.50 -3.49
CA ASN A 333 -17.55 16.48 -2.90
C ASN A 333 -16.85 17.82 -2.58
N ILE A 334 -15.68 18.07 -3.19
CA ILE A 334 -14.99 19.36 -3.06
C ILE A 334 -15.79 20.44 -3.79
N PRO A 335 -16.24 21.51 -3.10
CA PRO A 335 -16.94 22.63 -3.74
C PRO A 335 -16.13 23.23 -4.89
N LEU A 336 -16.78 23.57 -6.01
CA LEU A 336 -16.11 24.05 -7.23
C LEU A 336 -15.25 25.31 -6.99
N ASN A 337 -15.69 26.21 -6.09
CA ASN A 337 -14.93 27.39 -5.70
C ASN A 337 -13.62 27.07 -4.95
N ILE A 338 -13.52 25.88 -4.35
CA ILE A 338 -12.30 25.35 -3.73
C ILE A 338 -11.49 24.59 -4.78
N ALA A 339 -12.12 23.72 -5.58
CA ALA A 339 -11.45 22.92 -6.60
C ALA A 339 -10.68 23.79 -7.61
N ASN A 340 -11.25 24.92 -8.03
CA ASN A 340 -10.62 25.87 -8.96
C ASN A 340 -9.34 26.56 -8.42
N LYS A 341 -8.96 26.33 -7.15
CA LYS A 341 -7.72 26.84 -6.55
C LYS A 341 -6.54 25.88 -6.74
N PHE A 342 -6.79 24.70 -7.28
CA PHE A 342 -5.80 23.68 -7.54
C PHE A 342 -5.50 23.58 -9.04
N PRO A 343 -4.30 23.11 -9.42
CA PRO A 343 -4.00 22.76 -10.82
C PRO A 343 -5.05 21.79 -11.39
N ILE A 344 -5.30 21.85 -12.70
CA ILE A 344 -6.38 21.08 -13.33
C ILE A 344 -6.11 19.56 -13.29
N GLU A 345 -4.84 19.18 -13.14
CA GLU A 345 -4.32 17.81 -13.02
C GLU A 345 -4.47 17.23 -11.61
N THR A 346 -5.04 18.00 -10.68
CA THR A 346 -5.20 17.61 -9.27
C THR A 346 -6.23 16.48 -9.12
N GLU A 347 -5.79 15.37 -8.54
CA GLU A 347 -6.66 14.28 -8.12
C GLU A 347 -6.95 14.38 -6.62
N PHE A 348 -8.15 14.81 -6.25
CA PHE A 348 -8.57 14.85 -4.85
C PHE A 348 -8.79 13.44 -4.29
N LEU A 349 -8.19 13.15 -3.14
CA LEU A 349 -8.27 11.82 -2.54
C LEU A 349 -9.56 11.66 -1.71
N THR A 350 -10.21 10.51 -1.86
CA THR A 350 -11.32 10.10 -0.99
C THR A 350 -10.82 9.01 -0.05
N LEU A 351 -10.47 9.40 1.17
CA LEU A 351 -10.01 8.47 2.21
C LEU A 351 -11.20 7.77 2.86
N GLU A 352 -11.01 6.52 3.29
CA GLU A 352 -12.02 5.66 3.94
C GLU A 352 -12.67 6.36 5.15
N ASN A 353 -11.86 7.07 5.94
CA ASN A 353 -12.37 7.81 7.09
C ASN A 353 -12.97 9.19 6.76
N LEU A 354 -12.96 9.61 5.48
CA LEU A 354 -13.45 10.90 4.98
C LEU A 354 -14.53 10.75 3.89
N GLU A 355 -15.13 9.56 3.78
CA GLU A 355 -15.96 9.03 2.70
C GLU A 355 -17.01 9.97 2.08
N HIS A 356 -17.39 11.05 2.75
CA HIS A 356 -18.45 11.96 2.29
C HIS A 356 -18.01 13.41 2.03
N SER A 357 -16.76 13.79 2.31
CA SER A 357 -16.37 15.21 2.23
C SER A 357 -15.04 15.50 1.53
N ASN A 358 -14.16 14.50 1.32
CA ASN A 358 -12.81 14.69 0.75
C ASN A 358 -11.95 15.73 1.47
N LEU A 359 -12.40 16.25 2.61
CA LEU A 359 -11.76 17.31 3.36
C LEU A 359 -11.97 17.10 4.85
N LEU A 360 -11.04 17.61 5.65
CA LEU A 360 -11.13 17.54 7.10
C LEU A 360 -11.05 18.96 7.68
N ARG A 361 -12.07 19.35 8.45
CA ARG A 361 -12.12 20.65 9.12
C ARG A 361 -11.26 20.61 10.38
N ILE A 362 -10.44 21.64 10.56
CA ILE A 362 -9.67 21.89 11.79
C ILE A 362 -9.99 23.28 12.32
N VAL A 363 -9.98 23.43 13.64
CA VAL A 363 -10.03 24.74 14.30
C VAL A 363 -8.82 24.80 15.21
N ASP A 364 -7.88 25.69 14.87
CA ASP A 364 -6.64 25.89 15.59
C ASP A 364 -6.52 27.38 15.96
N GLU A 365 -6.25 27.67 17.23
CA GLU A 365 -6.25 29.04 17.77
C GLU A 365 -7.51 29.87 17.42
N GLY A 366 -8.68 29.22 17.34
CA GLY A 366 -9.95 29.86 17.00
C GLY A 366 -10.15 30.17 15.50
N LYS A 367 -9.20 29.78 14.64
CA LYS A 367 -9.31 29.94 13.18
C LYS A 367 -9.75 28.64 12.52
N GLU A 368 -10.86 28.69 11.79
CA GLU A 368 -11.36 27.56 11.00
C GLU A 368 -10.51 27.39 9.72
N SER A 369 -10.06 26.15 9.48
CA SER A 369 -9.35 25.77 8.27
C SER A 369 -9.83 24.40 7.77
N ILE A 370 -9.57 24.10 6.51
CA ILE A 370 -9.80 22.76 5.92
C ILE A 370 -8.49 22.18 5.41
N LEU A 371 -8.39 20.86 5.57
CA LEU A 371 -7.33 20.03 5.05
C LEU A 371 -7.87 19.21 3.89
N ILE A 372 -7.16 19.20 2.76
CA ILE A 372 -7.57 18.45 1.57
C ILE A 372 -6.39 17.58 1.12
N PRO A 373 -6.49 16.24 1.21
CA PRO A 373 -5.49 15.34 0.64
C PRO A 373 -5.71 15.25 -0.88
N TYR A 374 -4.62 15.37 -1.65
CA TYR A 374 -4.67 15.29 -3.10
C TYR A 374 -3.36 14.74 -3.69
N LEU A 375 -3.43 14.26 -4.93
CA LEU A 375 -2.28 13.95 -5.76
C LEU A 375 -2.13 15.04 -6.82
N LEU A 376 -0.89 15.45 -7.06
CA LEU A 376 -0.49 16.26 -8.20
C LEU A 376 0.73 15.60 -8.83
N ASP A 377 0.63 15.24 -10.10
CA ASP A 377 1.66 14.49 -10.82
C ASP A 377 2.15 13.25 -10.04
N LYS A 378 1.20 12.45 -9.54
CA LYS A 378 1.43 11.26 -8.70
C LYS A 378 2.19 11.52 -7.39
N THR A 379 2.41 12.77 -7.01
CA THR A 379 3.01 13.14 -5.73
C THR A 379 1.90 13.48 -4.73
N PRO A 380 1.89 12.89 -3.53
CA PRO A 380 0.89 13.20 -2.51
C PRO A 380 1.14 14.56 -1.86
N TYR A 381 0.06 15.30 -1.62
CA TYR A 381 0.05 16.58 -0.94
C TYR A 381 -1.12 16.68 0.04
N LEU A 382 -0.91 17.47 1.09
CA LEU A 382 -1.97 17.91 1.98
C LEU A 382 -2.09 19.44 1.92
N ALA A 383 -3.19 19.93 1.33
CA ALA A 383 -3.47 21.36 1.29
C ALA A 383 -4.10 21.83 2.61
N LEU A 384 -3.64 22.96 3.12
CA LEU A 384 -4.24 23.73 4.20
C LEU A 384 -4.88 24.99 3.62
N LEU A 385 -6.19 25.13 3.76
CA LEU A 385 -6.92 26.33 3.37
C LEU A 385 -7.57 26.96 4.60
N ASN A 386 -7.32 28.24 4.83
CA ASN A 386 -7.95 28.98 5.93
C ASN A 386 -9.26 29.60 5.46
N LYS A 387 -10.25 29.64 6.35
CA LYS A 387 -11.48 30.39 6.10
C LYS A 387 -11.22 31.89 6.17
N ASP A 388 -11.67 32.62 5.16
CA ASP A 388 -11.61 34.08 5.05
C ASP A 388 -12.97 34.60 4.57
N TYR A 389 -13.71 35.23 5.49
CA TYR A 389 -15.13 35.58 5.34
C TYR A 389 -15.98 34.42 4.78
N GLU A 390 -16.37 34.50 3.51
CA GLU A 390 -17.24 33.56 2.79
C GLU A 390 -16.46 32.56 1.91
N SER A 391 -15.13 32.53 1.97
CA SER A 391 -14.30 31.69 1.10
C SER A 391 -13.15 30.99 1.83
N TYR A 392 -12.53 30.00 1.16
CA TYR A 392 -11.32 29.34 1.65
C TYR A 392 -10.11 29.76 0.80
N MET A 393 -9.02 30.15 1.45
CA MET A 393 -7.79 30.57 0.79
C MET A 393 -6.68 29.57 1.05
N LEU A 394 -6.06 29.07 -0.03
CA LEU A 394 -4.92 28.16 0.06
C LEU A 394 -3.74 28.86 0.75
N LYS A 395 -3.27 28.28 1.85
CA LYS A 395 -2.16 28.81 2.65
C LYS A 395 -0.90 27.99 2.52
N HIS A 396 -1.03 26.66 2.46
CA HIS A 396 0.14 25.79 2.40
C HIS A 396 -0.20 24.46 1.73
N ASN A 397 0.76 23.92 0.97
CA ASN A 397 0.73 22.57 0.46
C ASN A 397 1.88 21.79 1.09
N PHE A 398 1.55 20.88 2.01
CA PHE A 398 2.54 20.00 2.57
C PHE A 398 2.83 18.88 1.58
N ARG A 399 4.04 18.86 1.03
CA ARG A 399 4.48 17.80 0.11
C ARG A 399 4.76 16.51 0.90
N GLY A 400 4.07 15.45 0.52
CA GLY A 400 4.21 14.12 1.08
C GLY A 400 5.31 13.28 0.44
N GLU A 401 5.42 12.05 0.93
CA GLU A 401 6.31 11.01 0.43
C GLU A 401 5.47 9.82 -0.07
N GLY A 402 6.06 8.89 -0.84
CA GLY A 402 5.39 7.65 -1.24
C GLY A 402 4.37 7.79 -2.37
N LEU A 403 3.49 6.80 -2.48
CA LEU A 403 2.56 6.60 -3.61
C LEU A 403 1.26 7.41 -3.47
N THR A 404 0.70 7.46 -2.26
CA THR A 404 -0.56 8.16 -1.98
C THR A 404 -0.73 8.43 -0.47
N ILE A 405 -1.79 9.14 -0.09
CA ILE A 405 -2.21 9.32 1.30
C ILE A 405 -3.26 8.24 1.60
N LYS A 406 -2.97 7.39 2.60
CA LYS A 406 -3.88 6.32 3.04
C LYS A 406 -4.74 6.73 4.23
N ASP A 407 -4.17 7.53 5.14
CA ASP A 407 -4.81 7.91 6.39
C ASP A 407 -4.66 9.41 6.64
N LEU A 408 -5.73 10.05 7.14
CA LEU A 408 -5.70 11.44 7.60
C LEU A 408 -6.64 11.62 8.79
N PHE A 409 -6.12 11.84 9.99
CA PHE A 409 -6.93 12.05 11.19
C PHE A 409 -6.32 13.12 12.09
N ILE A 410 -7.09 13.61 13.06
CA ILE A 410 -6.69 14.74 13.91
C ILE A 410 -6.87 14.43 15.40
N LEU A 411 -6.03 15.06 16.20
CA LEU A 411 -6.18 15.13 17.65
C LEU A 411 -6.15 16.58 18.11
N ASN A 412 -7.23 17.04 18.73
CA ASN A 412 -7.28 18.35 19.35
C ASN A 412 -6.84 18.24 20.83
N LEU A 413 -5.69 18.83 21.16
CA LEU A 413 -5.14 18.88 22.54
C LEU A 413 -5.63 20.11 23.32
N GLY A 414 -6.58 20.86 22.78
CA GLY A 414 -7.13 22.09 23.34
C GLY A 414 -6.31 23.33 22.96
N LYS A 415 -4.98 23.29 23.16
CA LYS A 415 -4.08 24.40 22.76
C LYS A 415 -3.57 24.28 21.33
N GLU A 416 -3.43 23.06 20.83
CA GLU A 416 -2.91 22.77 19.50
C GLU A 416 -3.69 21.61 18.87
N VAL A 417 -3.79 21.62 17.54
CA VAL A 417 -4.30 20.50 16.76
C VAL A 417 -3.16 19.74 16.11
N LEU A 418 -3.05 18.45 16.42
CA LEU A 418 -2.17 17.52 15.73
C LEU A 418 -2.88 16.89 14.54
N VAL A 419 -2.21 16.85 13.40
CA VAL A 419 -2.67 16.25 12.15
C VAL A 419 -1.81 15.03 11.85
N PHE A 420 -2.41 13.86 11.85
CA PHE A 420 -1.76 12.60 11.53
C PHE A 420 -2.03 12.26 10.08
N ILE A 421 -0.96 12.07 9.30
CA ILE A 421 -1.05 11.74 7.88
C ILE A 421 -0.21 10.50 7.57
N GLY A 422 -0.85 9.54 6.92
CA GLY A 422 -0.29 8.26 6.55
C GLY A 422 0.06 8.22 5.07
N PHE A 423 1.34 8.17 4.74
CA PHE A 423 1.82 8.03 3.37
C PHE A 423 2.03 6.56 3.05
N GLN A 424 1.42 6.07 1.97
CA GLN A 424 1.64 4.71 1.51
C GLN A 424 3.01 4.61 0.85
N VAL A 425 3.89 3.78 1.39
CA VAL A 425 5.24 3.55 0.85
C VAL A 425 5.31 2.21 0.11
N ASP A 426 4.49 1.25 0.53
CA ASP A 426 4.31 -0.06 -0.09
C ASP A 426 2.86 -0.56 0.12
N THR A 427 2.50 -1.69 -0.47
CA THR A 427 1.21 -2.41 -0.35
C THR A 427 0.72 -2.55 1.10
N LYS A 428 1.58 -2.97 2.03
CA LYS A 428 1.28 -3.15 3.46
C LYS A 428 2.04 -2.21 4.40
N LEU A 429 2.80 -1.26 3.87
CA LEU A 429 3.66 -0.37 4.64
C LEU A 429 3.33 1.09 4.41
N ASN A 430 3.01 1.79 5.49
CA ASN A 430 2.74 3.22 5.49
C ASN A 430 3.70 3.93 6.44
N LYS A 431 4.09 5.16 6.10
CA LYS A 431 4.88 6.06 6.93
C LYS A 431 3.98 7.13 7.53
N LEU A 432 3.99 7.25 8.85
CA LEU A 432 3.18 8.22 9.57
C LEU A 432 3.97 9.51 9.79
N HIS A 433 3.40 10.63 9.35
CA HIS A 433 3.84 11.96 9.76
C HIS A 433 2.83 12.57 10.73
N ILE A 434 3.33 13.32 11.70
CA ILE A 434 2.52 14.07 12.66
C ILE A 434 2.87 15.54 12.47
N LEU A 435 1.87 16.30 12.05
CA LEU A 435 1.99 17.70 11.70
C LEU A 435 1.19 18.55 12.70
N LYS A 436 1.51 19.84 12.74
CA LYS A 436 0.71 20.87 13.41
C LYS A 436 0.69 22.12 12.55
N VAL A 437 -0.29 22.99 12.78
CA VAL A 437 -0.32 24.30 12.15
C VAL A 437 0.56 25.25 12.97
N LYS A 438 1.52 25.91 12.30
CA LYS A 438 2.34 26.96 12.90
C LYS A 438 2.48 28.08 11.88
N ASP A 439 2.16 29.31 12.27
CA ASP A 439 2.23 30.49 11.40
C ASP A 439 1.48 30.31 10.06
N GLY A 440 0.34 29.61 10.11
CA GLY A 440 -0.49 29.32 8.93
C GLY A 440 0.10 28.28 7.97
N ARG A 441 1.12 27.51 8.40
CA ARG A 441 1.74 26.43 7.61
C ARG A 441 1.68 25.11 8.37
N LEU A 442 1.65 24.00 7.63
CA LEU A 442 1.81 22.67 8.20
C LEU A 442 3.29 22.42 8.44
N VAL A 443 3.66 22.13 9.69
CA VAL A 443 5.03 21.78 10.09
C VAL A 443 5.03 20.49 10.90
N LYS A 444 6.14 19.75 10.92
CA LYS A 444 6.26 18.54 11.73
C LYS A 444 6.13 18.89 13.22
N ALA A 445 5.30 18.13 13.94
CA ALA A 445 4.97 18.44 15.33
C ALA A 445 6.13 18.17 16.31
N PHE A 446 6.95 17.15 16.03
CA PHE A 446 8.02 16.65 16.89
C PHE A 446 9.31 16.38 16.09
N ASN A 447 10.47 16.35 16.77
CA ASN A 447 11.72 15.86 16.18
C ASN A 447 11.61 14.36 15.86
N GLU A 448 11.98 13.98 14.64
CA GLU A 448 11.47 12.74 14.02
C GLU A 448 12.09 11.45 14.54
N ASN A 449 11.22 10.56 15.03
CA ASN A 449 11.40 9.12 14.79
C ASN A 449 10.56 8.76 13.57
N GLU A 450 11.05 7.84 12.74
CA GLU A 450 10.25 7.30 11.64
C GLU A 450 9.26 6.25 12.19
N TYR A 451 7.97 6.50 12.00
CA TYR A 451 6.91 5.58 12.43
C TYR A 451 6.31 4.89 11.19
N TYR A 452 6.54 3.58 11.09
CA TYR A 452 5.95 2.75 10.04
C TYR A 452 4.83 1.90 10.61
N TYR A 453 3.78 1.69 9.82
CA TYR A 453 2.61 0.92 10.24
C TYR A 453 1.92 0.23 9.07
N SER A 454 1.26 -0.88 9.38
CA SER A 454 0.34 -1.58 8.47
C SER A 454 -1.11 -1.22 8.77
N LYS A 455 -1.48 -1.12 10.06
CA LYS A 455 -2.75 -0.52 10.53
C LYS A 455 -2.45 0.49 11.63
N VAL A 456 -3.19 1.59 11.68
CA VAL A 456 -3.04 2.63 12.70
C VAL A 456 -4.40 3.02 13.26
N PHE A 457 -4.42 3.23 14.57
CA PHE A 457 -5.60 3.65 15.31
C PHE A 457 -5.21 4.78 16.25
N LEU A 458 -6.16 5.69 16.49
CA LEU A 458 -6.04 6.72 17.51
C LEU A 458 -7.26 6.56 18.39
N GLU A 459 -7.10 6.14 19.64
CA GLU A 459 -8.18 5.82 20.56
C GLU A 459 -7.96 6.48 21.91
N ASN A 460 -9.03 6.70 22.67
CA ASN A 460 -8.93 7.05 24.08
C ASN A 460 -9.24 5.79 24.89
N LEU A 461 -8.20 5.10 25.37
CA LEU A 461 -8.33 3.74 25.90
C LEU A 461 -8.78 3.71 27.36
N ASN A 462 -8.58 4.78 28.12
CA ASN A 462 -8.89 4.84 29.55
C ASN A 462 -10.01 5.85 29.87
N SER A 463 -10.68 6.39 28.85
CA SER A 463 -11.73 7.41 28.97
C SER A 463 -11.26 8.66 29.72
N ASP A 464 -9.96 8.96 29.70
CA ASP A 464 -9.41 10.21 30.23
C ASP A 464 -9.40 11.31 29.15
N LYS A 465 -8.50 12.29 29.23
CA LYS A 465 -8.36 13.33 28.17
C LYS A 465 -7.19 13.04 27.22
N GLU A 466 -6.39 12.03 27.48
CA GLU A 466 -5.28 11.59 26.66
C GLU A 466 -5.77 10.63 25.57
N ALA A 467 -5.13 10.68 24.41
CA ALA A 467 -5.38 9.74 23.33
C ALA A 467 -4.11 8.91 23.12
N GLU A 468 -4.30 7.64 22.81
CA GLU A 468 -3.27 6.69 22.44
C GLU A 468 -3.24 6.47 20.94
N LEU A 469 -2.04 6.54 20.39
CA LEU A 469 -1.77 6.06 19.04
C LEU A 469 -1.38 4.58 19.12
N ILE A 470 -2.14 3.72 18.46
CA ILE A 470 -1.88 2.30 18.35
C ILE A 470 -1.42 1.99 16.94
N ILE A 471 -0.21 1.45 16.83
CA ILE A 471 0.43 1.05 15.59
C ILE A 471 0.48 -0.47 15.53
N TRP A 472 -0.08 -1.05 14.46
CA TRP A 472 0.05 -2.46 14.13
C TRP A 472 1.02 -2.60 12.96
N ILE A 473 2.08 -3.37 13.17
CA ILE A 473 3.17 -3.61 12.21
C ILE A 473 3.07 -5.06 11.77
N ASN A 474 2.83 -5.31 10.49
CA ASN A 474 2.73 -6.68 9.97
C ASN A 474 4.06 -7.41 10.14
N GLU A 475 4.03 -8.60 10.73
CA GLU A 475 5.21 -9.46 10.87
C GLU A 475 5.13 -10.67 9.92
N ILE A 476 3.96 -11.29 9.79
CA ILE A 476 3.72 -12.43 8.91
C ILE A 476 2.22 -12.60 8.67
N GLU A 477 1.79 -12.93 7.44
CA GLU A 477 0.37 -13.08 7.06
C GLU A 477 -0.52 -11.94 7.60
N GLU A 478 -1.51 -12.27 8.44
CA GLU A 478 -2.38 -11.33 9.17
C GLU A 478 -2.04 -11.26 10.67
N ALA A 479 -0.78 -11.53 11.03
CA ALA A 479 -0.23 -11.34 12.36
C ALA A 479 0.62 -10.05 12.45
N TYR A 480 0.48 -9.37 13.59
CA TYR A 480 0.99 -8.02 13.78
C TYR A 480 1.68 -7.86 15.14
N LYS A 481 2.81 -7.16 15.14
CA LYS A 481 3.38 -6.54 16.34
C LYS A 481 2.62 -5.25 16.62
N ILE A 482 2.21 -5.07 17.88
CA ILE A 482 1.43 -3.91 18.30
C ILE A 482 2.29 -3.01 19.20
N GLU A 483 2.26 -1.72 18.93
CA GLU A 483 2.92 -0.70 19.72
C GLU A 483 1.92 0.40 20.11
N ILE A 484 1.85 0.72 21.40
CA ILE A 484 0.93 1.73 21.94
C ILE A 484 1.77 2.93 22.41
N TYR A 485 1.36 4.12 22.00
CA TYR A 485 2.02 5.39 22.34
C TYR A 485 1.02 6.35 22.98
N SER A 486 1.37 6.89 24.15
CA SER A 486 0.67 8.07 24.68
C SER A 486 1.06 9.29 23.86
N VAL A 487 0.08 10.04 23.37
CA VAL A 487 0.30 11.28 22.61
C VAL A 487 0.41 12.46 23.59
N LYS A 488 1.54 13.17 23.57
CA LYS A 488 1.79 14.34 24.43
C LYS A 488 2.27 15.53 23.59
N GLU A 489 2.17 16.74 24.13
CA GLU A 489 2.69 17.97 23.52
C GLU A 489 4.19 17.87 23.18
N SER A 490 4.96 17.07 23.93
CA SER A 490 6.40 16.86 23.69
C SER A 490 6.71 15.75 22.68
N GLY A 491 5.72 14.97 22.23
CA GLY A 491 5.91 13.83 21.33
C GLY A 491 5.19 12.56 21.76
N LEU A 492 5.43 11.50 20.98
CA LEU A 492 4.91 10.16 21.25
C LEU A 492 5.78 9.44 22.29
N LYS A 493 5.15 8.93 23.35
CA LYS A 493 5.85 8.10 24.35
C LYS A 493 5.28 6.69 24.36
N LYS A 494 6.10 5.70 23.97
CA LYS A 494 5.72 4.29 24.03
C LYS A 494 5.34 3.90 25.46
N THR A 495 4.23 3.18 25.61
CA THR A 495 3.67 2.76 26.91
C THR A 495 3.14 1.33 26.82
N ASN A 496 3.22 0.62 27.94
CA ASN A 496 2.62 -0.71 28.13
C ASN A 496 1.53 -0.71 29.23
N LYS A 497 1.23 0.45 29.81
CA LYS A 497 0.28 0.58 30.93
C LYS A 497 -1.13 0.14 30.54
N LEU A 498 -1.46 0.28 29.26
CA LEU A 498 -2.79 0.03 28.70
C LEU A 498 -2.84 -1.30 27.93
N ASP A 499 -1.76 -2.09 27.96
CA ASP A 499 -1.69 -3.40 27.28
C ASP A 499 -2.87 -4.28 27.71
N LYS A 500 -3.13 -4.39 29.01
CA LYS A 500 -4.23 -5.23 29.53
C LYS A 500 -5.59 -4.82 28.98
N TYR A 501 -5.82 -3.54 28.72
CA TYR A 501 -7.10 -3.04 28.22
C TYR A 501 -7.21 -3.25 26.71
N TYR A 502 -6.20 -2.81 25.94
CA TYR A 502 -6.24 -2.88 24.49
C TYR A 502 -6.17 -4.31 23.95
N TYR A 503 -5.35 -5.17 24.57
CA TYR A 503 -5.15 -6.54 24.09
C TYR A 503 -6.38 -7.43 24.25
N GLY A 504 -7.44 -7.00 24.95
CA GLY A 504 -8.74 -7.68 24.88
C GLY A 504 -9.26 -7.76 23.43
N LYS A 505 -9.21 -6.64 22.70
CA LYS A 505 -9.60 -6.59 21.27
C LYS A 505 -8.68 -7.44 20.39
N VAL A 506 -7.39 -7.50 20.75
CA VAL A 506 -6.38 -8.29 20.02
C VAL A 506 -6.59 -9.80 20.22
N VAL A 507 -6.98 -10.22 21.42
CA VAL A 507 -7.37 -11.61 21.69
C VAL A 507 -8.53 -12.02 20.79
N ASP A 508 -9.58 -11.19 20.69
CA ASP A 508 -10.75 -11.49 19.87
C ASP A 508 -10.41 -11.53 18.37
N TYR A 509 -9.54 -10.62 17.93
CA TYR A 509 -9.00 -10.63 16.57
C TYR A 509 -8.34 -11.98 16.21
N TYR A 510 -7.43 -12.48 17.06
CA TYR A 510 -6.73 -13.73 16.76
C TYR A 510 -7.59 -14.98 16.94
N LYS A 511 -8.55 -14.98 17.88
CA LYS A 511 -9.54 -16.06 17.97
C LYS A 511 -10.33 -16.18 16.67
N ASN A 512 -10.82 -15.04 16.15
CA ASN A 512 -11.58 -15.03 14.92
C ASN A 512 -10.75 -15.49 13.72
N LEU A 513 -9.46 -15.11 13.66
CA LEU A 513 -8.55 -15.63 12.63
C LEU A 513 -8.38 -17.15 12.70
N ILE A 514 -8.28 -17.73 13.91
CA ILE A 514 -8.15 -19.19 14.08
C ILE A 514 -9.46 -19.91 13.71
N GLU A 515 -10.60 -19.32 14.03
CA GLU A 515 -11.91 -19.91 13.71
C GLU A 515 -12.22 -19.89 12.20
N ASN A 516 -11.77 -18.86 11.48
CA ASN A 516 -12.17 -18.60 10.10
C ASN A 516 -11.07 -18.82 9.04
N TYR A 517 -9.79 -19.02 9.42
CA TYR A 517 -8.66 -19.09 8.47
C TYR A 517 -7.68 -20.26 8.74
N GLY A 518 -6.96 -20.64 7.68
CA GLY A 518 -6.23 -21.92 7.58
C GLY A 518 -4.82 -22.04 8.19
N ASN A 519 -4.29 -21.03 8.91
CA ASN A 519 -2.95 -21.08 9.52
C ASN A 519 -2.97 -20.96 11.05
N LYS A 520 -3.54 -21.99 11.69
CA LYS A 520 -3.72 -22.05 13.14
C LYS A 520 -2.41 -21.91 13.92
N SER A 521 -1.30 -22.47 13.45
CA SER A 521 -0.01 -22.44 14.16
C SER A 521 0.52 -21.02 14.37
N ILE A 522 0.50 -20.18 13.33
CA ILE A 522 0.96 -18.78 13.44
C ILE A 522 0.04 -18.02 14.40
N TYR A 523 -1.27 -18.05 14.16
CA TYR A 523 -2.22 -17.24 14.95
C TYR A 523 -2.31 -17.69 16.41
N SER A 524 -2.09 -18.97 16.70
CA SER A 524 -2.03 -19.48 18.07
C SER A 524 -0.87 -18.87 18.86
N TYR A 525 0.30 -18.70 18.25
CA TYR A 525 1.43 -18.03 18.90
C TYR A 525 1.08 -16.57 19.27
N TYR A 526 0.53 -15.81 18.34
CA TYR A 526 0.15 -14.41 18.61
C TYR A 526 -1.04 -14.29 19.57
N LEU A 527 -1.98 -15.24 19.54
CA LEU A 527 -3.04 -15.34 20.53
C LEU A 527 -2.47 -15.59 21.94
N ALA A 528 -1.46 -16.44 22.08
CA ALA A 528 -0.78 -16.67 23.36
C ALA A 528 -0.08 -15.41 23.88
N LEU A 529 0.60 -14.65 23.00
CA LEU A 529 1.16 -13.35 23.35
C LEU A 529 0.07 -12.35 23.76
N ALA A 530 -1.08 -12.33 23.08
CA ALA A 530 -2.19 -11.48 23.45
C ALA A 530 -2.76 -11.84 24.84
N TYR A 531 -2.90 -13.15 25.13
CA TYR A 531 -3.30 -13.63 26.46
C TYR A 531 -2.31 -13.27 27.56
N GLU A 532 -1.00 -13.29 27.28
CA GLU A 532 0.03 -12.79 28.21
C GLU A 532 -0.24 -11.32 28.56
N LYS A 533 -0.51 -10.48 27.57
CA LYS A 533 -0.77 -9.05 27.75
C LYS A 533 -2.02 -8.75 28.57
N VAL A 534 -3.08 -9.54 28.42
CA VAL A 534 -4.28 -9.44 29.29
C VAL A 534 -4.13 -10.16 30.64
N ARG A 535 -2.97 -10.78 30.89
CA ARG A 535 -2.62 -11.55 32.10
C ARG A 535 -3.44 -12.83 32.31
N GLU A 536 -3.95 -13.41 31.23
CA GLU A 536 -4.66 -14.70 31.25
C GLU A 536 -3.68 -15.86 31.00
N TYR A 537 -2.65 -15.98 31.85
CA TYR A 537 -1.51 -16.88 31.63
C TYR A 537 -1.90 -18.36 31.45
N ARG A 538 -2.97 -18.81 32.13
CA ARG A 538 -3.47 -20.19 31.97
C ARG A 538 -4.00 -20.45 30.55
N LYS A 539 -4.70 -19.47 29.96
CA LYS A 539 -5.18 -19.57 28.57
C LYS A 539 -4.02 -19.46 27.59
N ALA A 540 -3.05 -18.59 27.84
CA ALA A 540 -1.83 -18.49 27.04
C ALA A 540 -1.08 -19.84 26.98
N ILE A 541 -0.93 -20.51 28.14
CA ILE A 541 -0.29 -21.83 28.21
C ILE A 541 -1.09 -22.88 27.45
N ALA A 542 -2.41 -22.92 27.59
CA ALA A 542 -3.26 -23.87 26.86
C ALA A 542 -3.10 -23.73 25.34
N VAL A 543 -3.12 -22.50 24.82
CA VAL A 543 -2.90 -22.23 23.39
C VAL A 543 -1.50 -22.66 22.94
N ILE A 544 -0.48 -22.51 23.79
CA ILE A 544 0.88 -22.98 23.47
C ILE A 544 0.98 -24.51 23.49
N ASP A 545 0.29 -25.16 24.43
CA ASP A 545 0.25 -26.62 24.50
C ASP A 545 -0.40 -27.19 23.23
N ASP A 546 -1.53 -26.62 22.79
CA ASP A 546 -2.16 -26.97 21.51
C ASP A 546 -1.21 -26.72 20.33
N ALA A 547 -0.55 -25.56 20.29
CA ALA A 547 0.39 -25.20 19.20
C ALA A 547 1.64 -26.10 19.14
N LEU A 548 2.03 -26.73 20.25
CA LEU A 548 3.14 -27.68 20.30
C LEU A 548 2.77 -29.06 19.75
N GLU A 549 1.48 -29.37 19.63
CA GLU A 549 0.95 -30.63 19.08
C GLU A 549 0.69 -30.55 17.57
N GLU A 550 0.68 -29.34 17.00
CA GLU A 550 0.52 -29.13 15.55
C GLU A 550 1.68 -29.73 14.74
N GLU A 551 1.40 -30.17 13.51
CA GLU A 551 2.40 -30.77 12.61
C GLU A 551 3.55 -29.80 12.29
N PHE A 552 3.24 -28.49 12.23
CA PHE A 552 4.21 -27.41 11.98
C PHE A 552 4.07 -26.31 13.06
N PRO A 553 4.71 -26.46 14.23
CA PRO A 553 4.66 -25.46 15.29
C PRO A 553 5.37 -24.16 14.89
N TYR A 554 4.74 -23.02 15.16
CA TYR A 554 5.33 -21.69 14.96
C TYR A 554 5.51 -20.96 16.29
N PRO A 555 6.60 -20.19 16.52
CA PRO A 555 7.72 -19.95 15.61
C PRO A 555 8.77 -21.07 15.61
N SER A 556 9.06 -21.66 16.76
CA SER A 556 9.83 -22.92 16.88
C SER A 556 9.41 -23.62 18.18
N VAL A 557 9.62 -24.94 18.24
CA VAL A 557 9.31 -25.75 19.43
C VAL A 557 10.07 -25.24 20.66
N GLU A 558 11.35 -24.86 20.52
CA GLU A 558 12.17 -24.32 21.61
C GLU A 558 11.61 -23.01 22.13
N LYS A 559 11.23 -22.10 21.22
CA LYS A 559 10.69 -20.79 21.57
C LYS A 559 9.31 -20.88 22.22
N LEU A 560 8.46 -21.80 21.77
CA LEU A 560 7.19 -22.12 22.42
C LEU A 560 7.40 -22.71 23.81
N LYS A 561 8.34 -23.65 23.98
CA LYS A 561 8.69 -24.22 25.29
C LYS A 561 9.23 -23.17 26.25
N GLU A 562 10.05 -22.24 25.77
CA GLU A 562 10.56 -21.11 26.55
C GLU A 562 9.44 -20.16 26.99
N LEU A 563 8.57 -19.74 26.06
CA LEU A 563 7.41 -18.90 26.36
C LEU A 563 6.51 -19.57 27.40
N ARG A 564 6.18 -20.85 27.21
CA ARG A 564 5.41 -21.64 28.17
C ARG A 564 6.07 -21.68 29.56
N LYS A 565 7.38 -21.89 29.63
CA LYS A 565 8.15 -21.89 30.89
C LYS A 565 8.09 -20.52 31.57
N ASN A 566 8.20 -19.43 30.81
CA ASN A 566 8.13 -18.07 31.34
C ASN A 566 6.72 -17.76 31.87
N LEU A 567 5.67 -18.13 31.15
CA LEU A 567 4.28 -17.98 31.59
C LEU A 567 3.96 -18.78 32.86
N LYS A 568 4.50 -20.00 33.00
CA LYS A 568 4.31 -20.81 34.23
C LYS A 568 4.87 -20.11 35.47
N LYS A 569 5.95 -19.33 35.36
CA LYS A 569 6.51 -18.55 36.48
C LYS A 569 5.63 -17.37 36.90
N LEU A 570 4.71 -16.93 36.03
CA LEU A 570 3.81 -15.80 36.28
C LEU A 570 2.49 -16.22 36.95
N ILE A 571 2.21 -17.53 36.99
CA ILE A 571 1.08 -18.08 37.74
C ILE A 571 1.49 -18.14 39.22
N LYS A 572 0.83 -17.32 40.04
CA LYS A 572 0.94 -17.37 41.50
C LYS A 572 0.06 -18.44 42.10
#